data_AF-A0A5Q4G3M8-F1
#
_entry.id   AF-A0A5Q4G3M8-F1
#
_cell.length_a   1.000
_cell.length_b   1.000
_cell.length_c   1.000
_cell.angle_alpha   90.00
_cell.angle_beta   90.00
_cell.angle_gamma   90.00
#
_symmetry.space_group_name_H-M   'P 1'
#
loop_
_entity.id
_entity.type
_entity.pdbx_description
1 polymer ?
#
loop_
_entity_poly.entity_id
_entity_poly.type
_entity_poly.pdbx_seq_one_letter_code
_entity_poly.pdbx_strand_id
1 'polypeptide(L)'
;MPYVPHSDDDVRRALAAIGVDDVETLFADVPEALRNPPIELSAPLDETALLKRVDELAALDRTTGPDFLGGGLRAHFIPSVTPHLAFQSEFVTAYTPYQPEVSQGILQATFEYQTMMCELTGLPASNASMYDGASAVAEAALLAVRQTKRETVLVSRGVHPETIEVLQTYLWPLGIALEVIELEDLTTPVPDVSSEVACVIAQNPSFVGTLEPMRSLADAAHGAGALFVAAVDPLSLAVLASPGEIGADIAVGDGQTLGNPVGFGGPSFGFMVVSEPLLRQLPGRLVGQTTDVDGKRAFVLTLQAREQHIRRSKAKSNICSNHQLTALMATINMAALGPQGLREMAEGSVRRAHQLADALRAAGGDVRTGARFFNEFVLCIDRDPATLRRALSERGIRAGVSVPEAFGLGFAVTLATTERTSDDDIAALLSALSDLGVLESSRQEVTA
;
A
#
# COMPACT_ATOMS: atom_id res chain seq x y z
N MET A 1 31.11 0.40 16.34
CA MET A 1 32.00 0.55 15.16
C MET A 1 31.93 2.02 14.74
N PRO A 2 33.03 2.73 14.46
CA PRO A 2 32.92 4.12 14.03
C PRO A 2 32.16 4.21 12.70
N TYR A 3 31.28 5.20 12.55
CA TYR A 3 30.50 5.40 11.31
C TYR A 3 31.42 5.75 10.13
N VAL A 4 32.47 6.51 10.40
CA VAL A 4 33.53 6.80 9.42
C VAL A 4 34.60 5.70 9.53
N PRO A 5 34.98 5.05 8.42
CA PRO A 5 35.91 3.91 8.47
C PRO A 5 37.38 4.35 8.60
N HIS A 6 37.70 5.61 8.31
CA HIS A 6 39.07 6.13 8.26
C HIS A 6 39.59 6.51 9.65
N SER A 7 40.78 6.01 9.99
CA SER A 7 41.56 6.47 11.14
C SER A 7 42.29 7.78 10.83
N ASP A 8 42.81 8.44 11.87
CA ASP A 8 43.66 9.62 11.70
C ASP A 8 44.89 9.31 10.81
N ASP A 9 45.41 8.09 10.84
CA ASP A 9 46.51 7.68 9.97
C ASP A 9 46.08 7.57 8.49
N ASP A 10 44.89 7.01 8.24
CA ASP A 10 44.30 6.97 6.90
C ASP A 10 44.12 8.38 6.34
N VAL A 11 43.57 9.29 7.16
CA VAL A 11 43.38 10.69 6.79
C VAL A 11 44.71 11.36 6.48
N ARG A 12 45.73 11.22 7.34
CA ARG A 12 47.07 11.80 7.08
C ARG A 12 47.70 11.27 5.79
N ARG A 13 47.60 9.96 5.53
CA ARG A 13 48.14 9.35 4.31
C ARG A 13 47.41 9.86 3.06
N ALA A 14 46.09 10.00 3.13
CA ALA A 14 45.29 10.56 2.04
C ALA A 14 45.67 12.02 1.76
N LEU A 15 45.76 12.86 2.80
CA LEU A 15 46.16 14.28 2.70
C LEU A 15 47.57 14.44 2.10
N ALA A 16 48.54 13.65 2.58
CA ALA A 16 49.90 13.67 2.04
C ALA A 16 49.96 13.24 0.56
N ALA A 17 49.13 12.28 0.14
CA ALA A 17 49.07 11.81 -1.25
C ALA A 17 48.54 12.88 -2.22
N ILE A 18 47.64 13.75 -1.76
CA ILE A 18 47.07 14.84 -2.57
C ILE A 18 47.76 16.20 -2.34
N GLY A 19 48.72 16.27 -1.42
CA GLY A 19 49.58 17.44 -1.19
C GLY A 19 48.90 18.58 -0.42
N VAL A 20 47.95 18.28 0.47
CA VAL A 20 47.34 19.27 1.38
C VAL A 20 47.62 18.92 2.85
N ASP A 21 47.56 19.92 3.72
CA ASP A 21 47.96 19.77 5.13
C ASP A 21 46.78 19.42 6.06
N ASP A 22 45.54 19.75 5.67
CA ASP A 22 44.34 19.51 6.46
C ASP A 22 43.08 19.26 5.61
N VAL A 23 42.03 18.75 6.27
CA VAL A 23 40.74 18.44 5.64
C VAL A 23 39.99 19.71 5.24
N GLU A 24 40.13 20.81 5.97
CA GLU A 24 39.43 22.08 5.70
C GLU A 24 39.84 22.68 4.35
N THR A 25 41.10 22.47 3.96
CA THR A 25 41.64 22.87 2.65
C THR A 25 40.87 22.22 1.49
N LEU A 26 40.32 21.02 1.67
CA LEU A 26 39.51 20.33 0.64
C LEU A 26 38.17 21.01 0.36
N PHE A 27 37.72 21.89 1.25
CA PHE A 27 36.48 22.65 1.10
C PHE A 27 36.71 24.09 0.62
N ALA A 28 37.91 24.42 0.12
CA ALA A 28 38.29 25.76 -0.33
C ALA A 28 37.31 26.36 -1.38
N ASP A 29 36.67 25.52 -2.19
CA ASP A 29 35.70 25.94 -3.21
C ASP A 29 34.32 26.33 -2.66
N VAL A 30 34.01 25.96 -1.41
CA VAL A 30 32.76 26.35 -0.74
C VAL A 30 32.94 27.77 -0.19
N PRO A 31 32.05 28.74 -0.45
CA PRO A 31 32.16 30.07 0.13
C PRO A 31 32.23 30.02 1.66
N GLU A 32 33.15 30.77 2.28
CA GLU A 32 33.39 30.75 3.74
C GLU A 32 32.11 31.00 4.55
N ALA A 33 31.27 31.94 4.10
CA ALA A 33 29.99 32.27 4.72
C ALA A 33 28.98 31.10 4.73
N LEU A 34 29.21 30.05 3.95
CA LEU A 34 28.39 28.83 3.88
C LEU A 34 29.03 27.63 4.58
N ARG A 35 30.28 27.74 5.05
CA ARG A 35 31.00 26.64 5.72
C ARG A 35 30.63 26.58 7.19
N ASN A 36 30.48 25.35 7.70
CA ASN A 36 30.30 25.05 9.12
C ASN A 36 29.34 26.01 9.86
N PRO A 37 28.12 26.26 9.35
CA PRO A 37 27.15 27.07 10.08
C PRO A 37 26.86 26.40 11.43
N PRO A 38 26.60 27.17 12.50
CA PRO A 38 26.23 26.59 13.78
C PRO A 38 24.93 25.79 13.62
N ILE A 39 24.98 24.51 14.00
CA ILE A 39 23.79 23.64 14.02
C ILE A 39 23.45 23.40 15.48
N GLU A 40 22.26 23.85 15.91
CA GLU A 40 21.76 23.62 17.26
C GLU A 40 21.30 22.16 17.43
N LEU A 41 22.25 21.28 17.71
CA LEU A 41 22.00 19.88 18.03
C LEU A 41 22.30 19.61 19.50
N SER A 42 21.59 18.63 20.08
CA SER A 42 21.97 18.09 21.38
C SER A 42 23.36 17.45 21.32
N ALA A 43 23.99 17.29 22.48
CA ALA A 43 25.24 16.53 22.57
C ALA A 43 25.08 15.13 21.96
N PRO A 44 26.11 14.61 21.26
CA PRO A 44 26.05 13.28 20.67
C PRO A 44 25.87 12.22 21.78
N LEU A 45 25.07 11.21 21.47
CA LEU A 45 24.91 10.03 22.32
C LEU A 45 25.86 8.93 21.82
N ASP A 46 26.40 8.15 22.75
CA ASP A 46 27.01 6.87 22.37
C ASP A 46 25.93 5.86 21.93
N GLU A 47 26.38 4.75 21.33
CA GLU A 47 25.48 3.74 20.78
C GLU A 47 24.53 3.15 21.83
N THR A 48 24.99 2.96 23.06
CA THR A 48 24.17 2.36 24.13
C THR A 48 23.10 3.35 24.62
N ALA A 49 23.48 4.61 24.83
CA ALA A 49 22.56 5.67 25.21
C ALA A 49 21.54 5.95 24.11
N LEU A 50 21.95 5.89 22.83
CA LEU A 50 21.07 6.05 21.69
C LEU A 50 20.02 4.94 21.63
N LEU A 51 20.44 3.67 21.72
CA LEU A 51 19.52 2.53 21.68
C LEU A 51 18.50 2.60 22.83
N LYS A 52 18.97 2.87 24.06
CA LYS A 52 18.07 3.07 25.21
C LYS A 52 17.07 4.19 24.95
N ARG A 53 17.51 5.31 24.37
CA ARG A 53 16.64 6.45 24.06
C ARG A 53 15.58 6.08 23.03
N VAL A 54 15.93 5.29 22.01
CA VAL A 54 14.98 4.80 21.00
C VAL A 54 13.95 3.86 21.65
N ASP A 55 14.37 2.95 22.53
CA ASP A 55 13.45 2.06 23.26
C ASP A 55 12.48 2.85 24.16
N GLU A 56 12.96 3.88 24.86
CA GLU A 56 12.12 4.77 25.69
C GLU A 56 11.06 5.49 24.85
N LEU A 57 11.40 5.91 23.63
CA LEU A 57 10.45 6.55 22.71
C LEU A 57 9.44 5.54 22.15
N ALA A 58 9.90 4.36 21.73
CA ALA A 58 9.04 3.29 21.23
C ALA A 58 8.04 2.79 22.29
N ALA A 59 8.42 2.81 23.57
CA ALA A 59 7.54 2.44 24.67
C ALA A 59 6.36 3.41 24.91
N LEU A 60 6.36 4.59 24.27
CA LEU A 60 5.23 5.53 24.30
C LEU A 60 4.07 5.07 23.38
N ASP A 61 4.36 4.20 22.41
CA ASP A 61 3.36 3.69 21.47
C ASP A 61 2.54 2.54 22.06
N ARG A 62 1.25 2.47 21.69
CA ARG A 62 0.34 1.38 22.10
C ARG A 62 0.22 0.33 20.99
N THR A 63 1.11 -0.65 21.01
CA THR A 63 1.28 -1.64 19.91
C THR A 63 0.59 -2.99 20.15
N THR A 64 0.03 -3.23 21.34
CA THR A 64 -0.59 -4.52 21.72
C THR A 64 -2.10 -4.39 21.94
N GLY A 65 -2.83 -5.50 21.93
CA GLY A 65 -4.27 -5.55 22.18
C GLY A 65 -5.10 -5.68 20.90
N PRO A 66 -6.44 -5.79 21.04
CA PRO A 66 -7.34 -6.03 19.92
C PRO A 66 -7.23 -4.95 18.85
N ASP A 67 -7.17 -5.37 17.59
CA ASP A 67 -7.04 -4.50 16.43
C ASP A 67 -8.13 -4.77 15.40
N PHE A 68 -8.89 -3.71 15.11
CA PHE A 68 -9.97 -3.66 14.15
C PHE A 68 -9.84 -2.42 13.24
N LEU A 69 -8.65 -1.83 13.19
CA LEU A 69 -8.36 -0.76 12.23
C LEU A 69 -8.35 -1.35 10.82
N GLY A 70 -9.02 -0.63 9.93
CA GLY A 70 -9.11 -0.93 8.51
C GLY A 70 -8.63 0.25 7.68
N GLY A 71 -9.29 0.51 6.55
CA GLY A 71 -8.97 1.67 5.73
C GLY A 71 -7.69 1.48 4.92
N GLY A 72 -7.43 0.24 4.49
CA GLY A 72 -6.35 -0.11 3.55
C GLY A 72 -5.08 -0.67 4.18
N LEU A 73 -4.89 -0.56 5.49
CA LEU A 73 -3.74 -1.11 6.21
C LEU A 73 -4.18 -2.02 7.35
N ARG A 74 -3.72 -3.27 7.35
CA ARG A 74 -4.18 -4.30 8.30
C ARG A 74 -3.06 -5.24 8.72
N ALA A 75 -3.07 -5.63 10.00
CA ALA A 75 -2.09 -6.57 10.52
C ALA A 75 -2.45 -8.02 10.15
N HIS A 76 -1.70 -8.59 9.21
CA HIS A 76 -1.77 -10.01 8.84
C HIS A 76 -0.63 -10.81 9.48
N PHE A 77 -0.74 -12.13 9.42
CA PHE A 77 0.33 -13.05 9.79
C PHE A 77 1.44 -12.96 8.75
N ILE A 78 2.67 -12.79 9.24
CA ILE A 78 3.88 -12.78 8.41
C ILE A 78 4.75 -13.93 8.92
N PRO A 79 4.97 -14.99 8.12
CA PRO A 79 5.87 -16.08 8.47
C PRO A 79 7.25 -15.54 8.86
N SER A 80 7.86 -16.08 9.91
CA SER A 80 9.16 -15.61 10.42
C SER A 80 10.29 -15.69 9.38
N VAL A 81 10.17 -16.59 8.40
CA VAL A 81 11.10 -16.71 7.26
C VAL A 81 11.11 -15.45 6.39
N THR A 82 9.99 -14.74 6.28
CA THR A 82 9.85 -13.53 5.45
C THR A 82 10.83 -12.43 5.88
N PRO A 83 10.75 -11.88 7.11
CA PRO A 83 11.73 -10.88 7.55
C PRO A 83 13.13 -11.49 7.70
N HIS A 84 13.25 -12.77 8.08
CA HIS A 84 14.57 -13.39 8.22
C HIS A 84 15.38 -13.38 6.92
N LEU A 85 14.75 -13.70 5.78
CA LEU A 85 15.40 -13.69 4.47
C LEU A 85 15.50 -12.27 3.89
N ALA A 86 14.44 -11.47 3.98
CA ALA A 86 14.43 -10.14 3.38
C ALA A 86 15.46 -9.18 4.00
N PHE A 87 15.75 -9.31 5.30
CA PHE A 87 16.70 -8.47 6.01
C PHE A 87 18.16 -8.97 5.97
N GLN A 88 18.46 -9.97 5.13
CA GLN A 88 19.86 -10.33 4.88
C GLN A 88 20.61 -9.15 4.23
N SER A 89 21.89 -8.99 4.59
CA SER A 89 22.70 -7.82 4.26
C SER A 89 22.77 -7.52 2.77
N GLU A 90 22.82 -8.56 1.94
CA GLU A 90 22.87 -8.52 0.48
C GLU A 90 21.62 -7.89 -0.15
N PHE A 91 20.47 -7.92 0.52
CA PHE A 91 19.24 -7.30 0.04
C PHE A 91 19.07 -5.88 0.56
N VAL A 92 19.40 -5.63 1.83
CA VAL A 92 19.18 -4.31 2.45
C VAL A 92 20.24 -3.27 2.11
N THR A 93 21.45 -3.70 1.71
CA THR A 93 22.54 -2.79 1.34
C THR A 93 22.68 -2.58 -0.17
N ALA A 94 22.11 -3.48 -0.98
CA ALA A 94 22.13 -3.33 -2.43
C ALA A 94 21.20 -2.20 -2.89
N TYR A 95 21.62 -1.50 -3.95
CA TYR A 95 20.78 -0.49 -4.60
C TYR A 95 20.25 -1.00 -5.94
N THR A 96 19.71 -0.10 -6.77
CA THR A 96 19.15 -0.43 -8.08
C THR A 96 20.11 -1.32 -8.88
N PRO A 97 19.64 -2.46 -9.43
CA PRO A 97 20.49 -3.45 -10.11
C PRO A 97 20.88 -3.00 -11.53
N TYR A 98 21.64 -1.90 -11.62
CA TYR A 98 22.13 -1.34 -12.89
C TYR A 98 23.20 -2.21 -13.56
N GLN A 99 23.94 -3.00 -12.78
CA GLN A 99 24.99 -3.90 -13.26
C GLN A 99 24.45 -5.34 -13.17
N PRO A 100 23.73 -5.82 -14.20
CA PRO A 100 22.97 -7.06 -14.10
C PRO A 100 23.85 -8.28 -13.80
N GLU A 101 25.09 -8.31 -14.28
CA GLU A 101 26.04 -9.42 -14.11
C GLU A 101 26.38 -9.69 -12.64
N VAL A 102 26.27 -8.68 -11.77
CA VAL A 102 26.53 -8.77 -10.33
C VAL A 102 25.28 -8.52 -9.49
N SER A 103 24.09 -8.62 -10.10
CA SER A 103 22.80 -8.36 -9.44
C SER A 103 21.71 -9.38 -9.79
N GLN A 104 22.09 -10.54 -10.34
CA GLN A 104 21.12 -11.55 -10.80
C GLN A 104 20.16 -12.04 -9.71
N GLY A 105 20.58 -12.13 -8.44
CA GLY A 105 19.69 -12.56 -7.35
C GLY A 105 18.51 -11.61 -7.14
N ILE A 106 18.77 -10.31 -7.05
CA ILE A 106 17.72 -9.28 -6.90
C ILE A 106 16.86 -9.19 -8.16
N LEU A 107 17.48 -9.27 -9.34
CA LEU A 107 16.75 -9.24 -10.61
C LEU A 107 15.82 -10.45 -10.75
N GLN A 108 16.29 -11.65 -10.40
CA GLN A 108 15.45 -12.84 -10.39
C GLN A 108 14.30 -12.71 -9.39
N ALA A 109 14.57 -12.30 -8.15
CA ALA A 109 13.51 -12.11 -7.15
C ALA A 109 12.46 -11.07 -7.59
N THR A 110 12.90 -10.01 -8.29
CA THR A 110 12.01 -9.00 -8.88
C THR A 110 11.20 -9.55 -10.05
N PHE A 111 11.78 -10.43 -10.87
CA PHE A 111 11.06 -11.11 -11.93
C PHE A 111 10.02 -12.08 -11.37
N GLU A 112 10.35 -12.78 -10.27
CA GLU A 112 9.42 -13.65 -9.54
C GLU A 112 8.28 -12.84 -8.92
N TYR A 113 8.56 -11.70 -8.28
CA TYR A 113 7.55 -10.73 -7.85
C TYR A 113 6.57 -10.38 -8.97
N GLN A 114 7.11 -9.93 -10.12
CA GLN A 114 6.29 -9.56 -11.27
C GLN A 114 5.43 -10.72 -11.75
N THR A 115 5.98 -11.94 -11.77
CA THR A 115 5.28 -13.15 -12.17
C THR A 115 4.12 -13.46 -11.22
N MET A 116 4.37 -13.44 -9.90
CA MET A 116 3.34 -13.67 -8.88
C MET A 116 2.22 -12.63 -8.96
N MET A 117 2.56 -11.35 -9.17
CA MET A 117 1.57 -10.29 -9.34
C MET A 117 0.76 -10.47 -10.64
N CYS A 118 1.39 -10.89 -11.73
CA CYS A 118 0.68 -11.22 -12.97
C CYS A 118 -0.30 -12.39 -12.78
N GLU A 119 0.13 -13.47 -12.10
CA GLU A 119 -0.74 -14.62 -11.80
C GLU A 119 -1.91 -14.24 -10.90
N LEU A 120 -1.66 -13.47 -9.84
CA LEU A 120 -2.68 -13.04 -8.88
C LEU A 120 -3.70 -12.09 -9.51
N THR A 121 -3.26 -11.21 -10.41
CA THR A 121 -4.14 -10.22 -11.05
C THR A 121 -4.76 -10.69 -12.36
N GLY A 122 -4.26 -11.77 -12.96
CA GLY A 122 -4.68 -12.25 -14.28
C GLY A 122 -4.27 -11.33 -15.44
N LEU A 123 -3.34 -10.40 -15.21
CA LEU A 123 -2.83 -9.46 -16.21
C LEU A 123 -1.36 -9.76 -16.57
N PRO A 124 -0.92 -9.49 -17.83
CA PRO A 124 0.34 -10.02 -18.34
C PRO A 124 1.61 -9.29 -17.90
N ALA A 125 1.54 -8.02 -17.46
CA ALA A 125 2.74 -7.22 -17.20
C ALA A 125 2.68 -6.40 -15.91
N SER A 126 3.45 -6.82 -14.91
CA SER A 126 3.65 -6.09 -13.65
C SER A 126 4.93 -5.26 -13.69
N ASN A 127 4.90 -4.05 -13.14
CA ASN A 127 6.13 -3.30 -12.88
C ASN A 127 6.85 -3.85 -11.64
N ALA A 128 8.05 -3.35 -11.35
CA ALA A 128 8.77 -3.71 -10.13
C ALA A 128 8.44 -2.72 -9.00
N SER A 129 7.18 -2.71 -8.56
CA SER A 129 6.63 -1.85 -7.49
C SER A 129 6.53 -0.34 -7.77
N MET A 130 5.76 0.33 -6.92
CA MET A 130 5.52 1.77 -6.78
C MET A 130 5.68 2.17 -5.30
N TYR A 131 5.49 3.45 -4.97
CA TYR A 131 5.62 3.94 -3.58
C TYR A 131 4.53 3.37 -2.65
N ASP A 132 3.28 3.51 -3.03
CA ASP A 132 2.11 3.07 -2.24
C ASP A 132 0.91 2.85 -3.16
N GLY A 133 -0.19 2.32 -2.62
CA GLY A 133 -1.42 2.11 -3.41
C GLY A 133 -2.01 3.41 -3.99
N ALA A 134 -1.96 4.51 -3.26
CA ALA A 134 -2.57 5.77 -3.68
C ALA A 134 -1.86 6.39 -4.89
N SER A 135 -0.52 6.44 -4.85
CA SER A 135 0.32 6.87 -5.96
C SER A 135 0.24 5.92 -7.15
N ALA A 136 0.05 4.60 -6.93
CA ALA A 136 -0.19 3.65 -8.01
C ALA A 136 -1.52 3.93 -8.74
N VAL A 137 -2.60 4.25 -8.02
CA VAL A 137 -3.88 4.66 -8.61
C VAL A 137 -3.72 5.96 -9.42
N ALA A 138 -3.04 6.96 -8.87
CA ALA A 138 -2.76 8.20 -9.59
C ALA A 138 -1.97 7.97 -10.88
N GLU A 139 -0.94 7.12 -10.84
CA GLU A 139 -0.13 6.78 -12.00
C GLU A 139 -0.88 5.93 -13.03
N ALA A 140 -1.84 5.10 -12.61
CA ALA A 140 -2.75 4.40 -13.52
C ALA A 140 -3.67 5.37 -14.28
N ALA A 141 -4.19 6.39 -13.60
CA ALA A 141 -4.96 7.45 -14.24
C ALA A 141 -4.11 8.21 -15.28
N LEU A 142 -2.88 8.60 -14.91
CA LEU A 142 -1.96 9.27 -15.83
C LEU A 142 -1.56 8.37 -17.01
N LEU A 143 -1.39 7.06 -16.79
CA LEU A 143 -1.17 6.08 -17.84
C LEU A 143 -2.36 6.07 -18.82
N ALA A 144 -3.58 5.98 -18.31
CA ALA A 144 -4.79 5.97 -19.12
C ALA A 144 -4.96 7.26 -19.93
N VAL A 145 -4.73 8.42 -19.32
CA VAL A 145 -4.73 9.72 -20.00
C VAL A 145 -3.70 9.77 -21.13
N ARG A 146 -2.47 9.29 -20.92
CA ARG A 146 -1.45 9.23 -21.98
C ARG A 146 -1.84 8.30 -23.12
N GLN A 147 -2.50 7.18 -22.80
CA GLN A 147 -2.87 6.16 -23.78
C GLN A 147 -4.07 6.62 -24.63
N THR A 148 -5.09 7.16 -23.99
CA THR A 148 -6.35 7.57 -24.65
C THR A 148 -6.29 8.99 -25.21
N LYS A 149 -5.39 9.84 -24.68
CA LYS A 149 -5.30 11.29 -24.96
C LYS A 149 -6.57 12.05 -24.60
N ARG A 150 -7.24 11.59 -23.54
CA ARG A 150 -8.47 12.16 -23.00
C ARG A 150 -8.20 12.79 -21.64
N GLU A 151 -9.01 13.77 -21.24
CA GLU A 151 -8.70 14.68 -20.12
C GLU A 151 -9.69 14.57 -18.94
N THR A 152 -10.57 13.57 -18.93
CA THR A 152 -11.48 13.30 -17.79
C THR A 152 -11.21 11.92 -17.17
N VAL A 153 -11.19 11.84 -15.85
CA VAL A 153 -11.10 10.61 -15.07
C VAL A 153 -12.36 10.48 -14.21
N LEU A 154 -13.02 9.33 -14.29
CA LEU A 154 -14.11 8.99 -13.37
C LEU A 154 -13.57 8.10 -12.26
N VAL A 155 -13.91 8.39 -11.01
CA VAL A 155 -13.52 7.59 -9.84
C VAL A 155 -14.74 7.29 -8.98
N SER A 156 -14.89 6.03 -8.55
CA SER A 156 -15.91 5.68 -7.56
C SER A 156 -15.62 6.34 -6.21
N ARG A 157 -16.66 6.87 -5.55
CA ARG A 157 -16.61 7.29 -4.14
C ARG A 157 -16.19 6.15 -3.20
N GLY A 158 -16.33 4.89 -3.63
CA GLY A 158 -15.89 3.69 -2.91
C GLY A 158 -14.37 3.49 -2.89
N VAL A 159 -13.58 4.24 -3.67
CA VAL A 159 -12.12 4.27 -3.52
C VAL A 159 -11.74 4.94 -2.18
N HIS A 160 -10.64 4.51 -1.55
CA HIS A 160 -10.14 5.14 -0.32
C HIS A 160 -10.10 6.68 -0.43
N PRO A 161 -10.67 7.43 0.54
CA PRO A 161 -10.74 8.90 0.48
C PRO A 161 -9.38 9.57 0.22
N GLU A 162 -8.35 9.11 0.91
CA GLU A 162 -6.97 9.58 0.84
C GLU A 162 -6.36 9.26 -0.53
N THR A 163 -6.77 8.16 -1.16
CA THR A 163 -6.38 7.84 -2.54
C THR A 163 -7.03 8.79 -3.54
N ILE A 164 -8.28 9.20 -3.32
CA ILE A 164 -8.94 10.23 -4.15
C ILE A 164 -8.23 11.58 -3.98
N GLU A 165 -7.81 11.96 -2.77
CA GLU A 165 -7.04 13.18 -2.53
C GLU A 165 -5.67 13.18 -3.24
N VAL A 166 -4.94 12.05 -3.19
CA VAL A 166 -3.68 11.89 -3.93
C VAL A 166 -3.93 11.95 -5.45
N LEU A 167 -4.96 11.27 -5.94
CA LEU A 167 -5.36 11.32 -7.35
C LEU A 167 -5.65 12.75 -7.79
N GLN A 168 -6.47 13.49 -7.04
CA GLN A 168 -6.77 14.89 -7.31
C GLN A 168 -5.50 15.76 -7.34
N THR A 169 -4.59 15.54 -6.40
CA THR A 169 -3.31 16.26 -6.32
C THR A 169 -2.43 16.03 -7.55
N TYR A 170 -2.40 14.81 -8.08
CA TYR A 170 -1.63 14.46 -9.28
C TYR A 170 -2.25 15.04 -10.56
N LEU A 171 -3.58 15.07 -10.64
CA LEU A 171 -4.32 15.51 -11.83
C LEU A 171 -4.42 17.04 -11.95
N TRP A 172 -4.54 17.75 -10.81
CA TRP A 172 -4.70 19.20 -10.75
C TRP A 172 -3.66 20.01 -11.57
N PRO A 173 -2.34 19.80 -11.44
CA PRO A 173 -1.35 20.61 -12.17
C PRO A 173 -1.36 20.35 -13.70
N LEU A 174 -2.03 19.28 -14.15
CA LEU A 174 -2.15 18.91 -15.57
C LEU A 174 -3.48 19.36 -16.18
N GLY A 175 -4.40 19.93 -15.38
CA GLY A 175 -5.72 20.33 -15.86
C GLY A 175 -6.64 19.16 -16.21
N ILE A 176 -6.35 17.96 -15.73
CA ILE A 176 -7.18 16.76 -15.96
C ILE A 176 -8.38 16.81 -15.00
N ALA A 177 -9.59 16.70 -15.53
CA ALA A 177 -10.81 16.69 -14.72
C ALA A 177 -10.96 15.37 -13.96
N LEU A 178 -11.31 15.46 -12.67
CA LEU A 178 -11.65 14.32 -11.83
C LEU A 178 -13.12 14.44 -11.42
N GLU A 179 -13.93 13.46 -11.81
CA GLU A 179 -15.34 13.38 -11.45
C GLU A 179 -15.58 12.16 -10.57
N VAL A 180 -16.29 12.36 -9.46
CA VAL A 180 -16.59 11.28 -8.51
C VAL A 180 -17.97 10.71 -8.79
N ILE A 181 -18.05 9.39 -8.94
CA ILE A 181 -19.29 8.63 -9.02
C ILE A 181 -19.74 8.34 -7.59
N GLU A 182 -20.84 8.97 -7.17
CA GLU A 182 -21.41 8.74 -5.84
C GLU A 182 -21.98 7.33 -5.70
N LEU A 183 -21.94 6.78 -4.49
CA LEU A 183 -22.48 5.44 -4.21
C LEU A 183 -24.00 5.48 -4.11
N GLU A 184 -24.63 4.40 -4.55
CA GLU A 184 -26.03 4.06 -4.32
C GLU A 184 -26.06 2.79 -3.45
N ASP A 185 -26.67 2.85 -2.27
CA ASP A 185 -26.71 1.74 -1.31
C ASP A 185 -25.35 1.05 -1.10
N LEU A 186 -24.32 1.86 -0.81
CA LEU A 186 -22.92 1.45 -0.57
C LEU A 186 -22.21 0.80 -1.77
N THR A 187 -22.78 0.90 -2.96
CA THR A 187 -22.26 0.28 -4.19
C THR A 187 -22.12 1.34 -5.28
N THR A 188 -21.13 1.21 -6.14
CA THR A 188 -20.96 2.12 -7.29
C THR A 188 -22.01 1.78 -8.35
N PRO A 189 -22.91 2.71 -8.72
CA PRO A 189 -23.81 2.50 -9.83
C PRO A 189 -23.02 2.47 -11.15
N VAL A 190 -23.57 1.84 -12.19
CA VAL A 190 -22.94 1.87 -13.52
C VAL A 190 -23.09 3.28 -14.09
N PRO A 191 -21.99 4.03 -14.31
CA PRO A 191 -22.07 5.41 -14.78
C PRO A 191 -22.38 5.48 -16.28
N ASP A 192 -22.93 6.60 -16.73
CA ASP A 192 -22.90 6.98 -18.14
C ASP A 192 -21.51 7.56 -18.47
N VAL A 193 -20.78 6.88 -19.37
CA VAL A 193 -19.38 7.21 -19.68
C VAL A 193 -19.31 7.94 -21.02
N SER A 194 -18.87 9.20 -20.99
CA SER A 194 -18.72 10.00 -22.21
C SER A 194 -17.46 9.66 -23.00
N SER A 195 -17.38 10.12 -24.25
CA SER A 195 -16.19 9.92 -25.11
C SER A 195 -14.93 10.66 -24.64
N GLU A 196 -15.06 11.60 -23.69
CA GLU A 196 -13.95 12.39 -23.15
C GLU A 196 -13.30 11.73 -21.92
N VAL A 197 -13.85 10.60 -21.45
CA VAL A 197 -13.33 9.89 -20.28
C VAL A 197 -12.13 9.01 -20.68
N ALA A 198 -10.99 9.22 -20.03
CA ALA A 198 -9.78 8.43 -20.18
C ALA A 198 -9.90 7.08 -19.47
N CYS A 199 -10.41 7.08 -18.25
CA CYS A 199 -10.64 5.86 -17.49
C CYS A 199 -11.75 5.98 -16.44
N VAL A 200 -12.26 4.83 -16.05
CA VAL A 200 -13.10 4.63 -14.85
C VAL A 200 -12.29 3.85 -13.83
N ILE A 201 -12.23 4.37 -12.60
CA ILE A 201 -11.49 3.80 -11.48
C ILE A 201 -12.48 3.33 -10.41
N ALA A 202 -12.38 2.07 -10.01
CA ALA A 202 -13.17 1.52 -8.89
C ALA A 202 -12.29 0.65 -7.99
N GLN A 203 -12.60 0.63 -6.69
CA GLN A 203 -11.89 -0.17 -5.70
C GLN A 203 -12.69 -1.37 -5.26
N ASN A 204 -12.08 -2.56 -5.24
CA ASN A 204 -12.74 -3.79 -4.81
C ASN A 204 -11.83 -4.62 -3.89
N PRO A 205 -12.22 -4.85 -2.62
CA PRO A 205 -13.38 -4.29 -1.93
C PRO A 205 -13.31 -2.76 -1.78
N SER A 206 -14.45 -2.07 -1.72
CA SER A 206 -14.50 -0.62 -1.52
C SER A 206 -14.10 -0.20 -0.10
N PHE A 207 -13.92 1.09 0.14
CA PHE A 207 -13.61 1.66 1.46
C PHE A 207 -14.61 1.26 2.56
N VAL A 208 -15.87 1.10 2.19
CA VAL A 208 -16.95 0.65 3.10
C VAL A 208 -17.09 -0.88 3.15
N GLY A 209 -16.17 -1.61 2.50
CA GLY A 209 -16.07 -3.06 2.51
C GLY A 209 -16.87 -3.79 1.44
N THR A 210 -17.73 -3.08 0.69
CA THR A 210 -18.60 -3.67 -0.33
C THR A 210 -17.81 -4.28 -1.49
N LEU A 211 -18.27 -5.41 -2.00
CA LEU A 211 -17.81 -5.95 -3.28
C LEU A 211 -18.54 -5.26 -4.44
N GLU A 212 -17.77 -4.62 -5.32
CA GLU A 212 -18.29 -3.75 -6.39
C GLU A 212 -18.68 -4.56 -7.65
N PRO A 213 -19.60 -4.04 -8.50
CA PRO A 213 -20.02 -4.66 -9.76
C PRO A 213 -18.97 -4.43 -10.86
N MET A 214 -17.72 -4.83 -10.59
CA MET A 214 -16.54 -4.46 -11.37
C MET A 214 -16.65 -4.76 -12.87
N ARG A 215 -17.25 -5.89 -13.26
CA ARG A 215 -17.44 -6.24 -14.68
C ARG A 215 -18.36 -5.24 -15.39
N SER A 216 -19.45 -4.83 -14.75
CA SER A 216 -20.39 -3.88 -15.34
C SER A 216 -19.76 -2.49 -15.48
N LEU A 217 -18.90 -2.09 -14.54
CA LEU A 217 -18.12 -0.87 -14.63
C LEU A 217 -17.09 -0.93 -15.77
N ALA A 218 -16.43 -2.08 -15.95
CA ALA A 218 -15.50 -2.31 -17.06
C ALA A 218 -16.22 -2.23 -18.42
N ASP A 219 -17.35 -2.93 -18.55
CA ASP A 219 -18.15 -2.94 -19.78
C ASP A 219 -18.62 -1.51 -20.17
N ALA A 220 -19.02 -0.70 -19.18
CA ALA A 220 -19.40 0.70 -19.40
C ALA A 220 -18.21 1.57 -19.85
N ALA A 221 -17.04 1.41 -19.22
CA ALA A 221 -15.82 2.12 -19.61
C ALA A 221 -15.42 1.78 -21.06
N HIS A 222 -15.39 0.48 -21.39
CA HIS A 222 -15.02 -0.01 -22.72
C HIS A 222 -16.02 0.40 -23.79
N GLY A 223 -17.32 0.45 -23.46
CA GLY A 223 -18.37 0.95 -24.36
C GLY A 223 -18.13 2.36 -24.87
N ALA A 224 -17.46 3.20 -24.08
CA ALA A 224 -17.06 4.57 -24.44
C ALA A 224 -15.61 4.69 -24.95
N GLY A 225 -14.88 3.57 -25.02
CA GLY A 225 -13.45 3.52 -25.36
C GLY A 225 -12.52 4.05 -24.26
N ALA A 226 -13.01 4.17 -23.02
CA ALA A 226 -12.20 4.46 -21.84
C ALA A 226 -11.54 3.16 -21.32
N LEU A 227 -10.49 3.28 -20.52
CA LEU A 227 -9.89 2.13 -19.83
C LEU A 227 -10.55 1.87 -18.47
N PHE A 228 -10.51 0.64 -17.99
CA PHE A 228 -10.94 0.31 -16.64
C PHE A 228 -9.74 0.04 -15.71
N VAL A 229 -9.71 0.76 -14.58
CA VAL A 229 -8.69 0.62 -13.52
C VAL A 229 -9.32 0.00 -12.29
N ALA A 230 -8.85 -1.20 -11.93
CA ALA A 230 -9.25 -1.89 -10.71
C ALA A 230 -8.23 -1.65 -9.60
N ALA A 231 -8.61 -0.87 -8.59
CA ALA A 231 -7.87 -0.80 -7.34
C ALA A 231 -8.28 -1.97 -6.43
N VAL A 232 -7.34 -2.77 -5.94
CA VAL A 232 -7.68 -4.01 -5.20
C VAL A 232 -6.77 -4.22 -4.01
N ASP A 233 -7.31 -4.83 -2.95
CA ASP A 233 -6.50 -5.51 -1.94
C ASP A 233 -5.99 -6.82 -2.55
N PRO A 234 -4.68 -7.02 -2.72
CA PRO A 234 -4.16 -8.21 -3.37
C PRO A 234 -4.47 -9.50 -2.58
N LEU A 235 -4.66 -9.45 -1.25
CA LEU A 235 -5.07 -10.63 -0.50
C LEU A 235 -6.48 -11.09 -0.89
N SER A 236 -7.38 -10.16 -1.22
CA SER A 236 -8.75 -10.48 -1.65
C SER A 236 -8.78 -11.32 -2.94
N LEU A 237 -7.77 -11.19 -3.80
CA LEU A 237 -7.65 -11.94 -5.06
C LEU A 237 -7.38 -13.44 -4.86
N ALA A 238 -7.05 -13.87 -3.64
CA ALA A 238 -6.95 -15.30 -3.33
C ALA A 238 -8.32 -16.00 -3.29
N VAL A 239 -9.43 -15.24 -3.20
CA VAL A 239 -10.80 -15.76 -3.10
C VAL A 239 -11.80 -15.09 -4.05
N LEU A 240 -11.44 -13.95 -4.64
CA LEU A 240 -12.26 -13.21 -5.62
C LEU A 240 -11.76 -13.43 -7.05
N ALA A 241 -12.62 -13.16 -8.03
CA ALA A 241 -12.20 -13.12 -9.42
C ALA A 241 -11.12 -12.07 -9.64
N SER A 242 -10.12 -12.42 -10.44
CA SER A 242 -8.98 -11.56 -10.73
C SER A 242 -9.38 -10.35 -11.60
N PRO A 243 -8.65 -9.21 -11.51
CA PRO A 243 -8.79 -8.07 -12.41
C PRO A 243 -8.85 -8.43 -13.91
N GLY A 244 -8.02 -9.38 -14.36
CA GLY A 244 -8.05 -9.85 -15.75
C GLY A 244 -9.37 -10.54 -16.13
N GLU A 245 -9.93 -11.37 -15.24
CA GLU A 245 -11.21 -12.05 -15.48
C GLU A 245 -12.40 -11.09 -15.53
N ILE A 246 -12.37 -10.01 -14.74
CA ILE A 246 -13.43 -8.99 -14.69
C ILE A 246 -13.28 -7.91 -15.76
N GLY A 247 -12.25 -7.97 -16.60
CA GLY A 247 -12.06 -7.06 -17.74
C GLY A 247 -11.28 -5.78 -17.43
N ALA A 248 -10.48 -5.75 -16.37
CA ALA A 248 -9.62 -4.60 -16.10
C ALA A 248 -8.48 -4.47 -17.12
N ASP A 249 -8.15 -3.23 -17.50
CA ASP A 249 -6.96 -2.93 -18.29
C ASP A 249 -5.73 -2.74 -17.39
N ILE A 250 -5.97 -2.24 -16.17
CA ILE A 250 -4.95 -1.91 -15.17
C ILE A 250 -5.44 -2.38 -13.81
N ALA A 251 -4.62 -3.15 -13.10
CA ALA A 251 -4.79 -3.50 -11.70
C ALA A 251 -3.76 -2.77 -10.85
N VAL A 252 -4.20 -2.12 -9.78
CA VAL A 252 -3.35 -1.35 -8.85
C VAL A 252 -3.79 -1.58 -7.42
N GLY A 253 -2.94 -1.23 -6.46
CA GLY A 253 -3.28 -1.30 -5.04
C GLY A 253 -2.03 -1.23 -4.17
N ASP A 254 -2.26 -1.30 -2.86
CA ASP A 254 -1.19 -1.42 -1.88
C ASP A 254 -0.88 -2.90 -1.60
N GLY A 255 0.39 -3.25 -1.67
CA GLY A 255 0.90 -4.60 -1.44
C GLY A 255 1.13 -4.95 0.03
N GLN A 256 0.73 -4.10 0.98
CA GLN A 256 1.00 -4.30 2.40
C GLN A 256 0.54 -5.68 2.91
N THR A 257 -0.66 -6.13 2.49
CA THR A 257 -1.26 -7.40 2.93
C THR A 257 -0.49 -8.64 2.46
N LEU A 258 0.42 -8.50 1.50
CA LEU A 258 1.26 -9.59 0.99
C LEU A 258 2.50 -9.86 1.83
N GLY A 259 2.55 -9.45 3.10
CA GLY A 259 3.66 -9.81 4.00
C GLY A 259 4.51 -8.64 4.47
N ASN A 260 3.96 -7.42 4.49
CA ASN A 260 4.61 -6.25 5.05
C ASN A 260 3.90 -5.80 6.34
N PRO A 261 4.63 -5.29 7.35
CA PRO A 261 4.01 -4.71 8.53
C PRO A 261 3.26 -3.42 8.20
N VAL A 262 2.30 -3.01 9.05
CA VAL A 262 1.56 -1.76 8.89
C VAL A 262 2.48 -0.53 8.97
N GLY A 263 3.54 -0.58 9.78
CA GLY A 263 4.61 0.43 9.80
C GLY A 263 4.16 1.87 10.10
N PHE A 264 3.00 2.07 10.71
CA PHE A 264 2.37 3.39 10.87
C PHE A 264 2.26 4.17 9.54
N GLY A 265 2.01 3.45 8.44
CA GLY A 265 1.89 4.00 7.09
C GLY A 265 2.87 3.39 6.09
N GLY A 266 4.00 2.82 6.55
CA GLY A 266 4.93 2.12 5.67
C GLY A 266 6.35 1.96 6.23
N PRO A 267 7.32 1.57 5.38
CA PRO A 267 7.16 1.35 3.94
C PRO A 267 6.41 0.03 3.66
N SER A 268 5.41 0.10 2.78
CA SER A 268 4.87 -1.05 2.02
C SER A 268 5.30 -0.88 0.54
N PHE A 269 4.47 -1.25 -0.44
CA PHE A 269 4.70 -0.91 -1.84
C PHE A 269 3.37 -0.77 -2.57
N GLY A 270 3.27 0.14 -3.52
CA GLY A 270 2.21 0.09 -4.52
C GLY A 270 2.55 -0.93 -5.61
N PHE A 271 1.55 -1.52 -6.26
CA PHE A 271 1.76 -2.33 -7.46
C PHE A 271 0.97 -1.80 -8.65
N MET A 272 1.45 -2.08 -9.86
CA MET A 272 0.70 -1.88 -11.09
C MET A 272 0.93 -3.05 -12.03
N VAL A 273 -0.17 -3.69 -12.44
CA VAL A 273 -0.19 -4.73 -13.48
C VAL A 273 -1.10 -4.27 -14.60
N VAL A 274 -0.67 -4.42 -15.85
CA VAL A 274 -1.38 -3.89 -17.01
C VAL A 274 -1.57 -4.94 -18.10
N SER A 275 -2.58 -4.72 -18.95
CA SER A 275 -2.77 -5.43 -20.20
C SER A 275 -1.61 -5.17 -21.18
N GLU A 276 -1.40 -6.10 -22.12
CA GLU A 276 -0.29 -6.06 -23.07
C GLU A 276 -0.19 -4.74 -23.88
N PRO A 277 -1.31 -4.14 -24.37
CA PRO A 277 -1.25 -2.86 -25.10
C PRO A 277 -0.64 -1.70 -24.30
N LEU A 278 -0.68 -1.77 -22.97
CA LEU A 278 -0.24 -0.71 -22.07
C LEU A 278 1.21 -0.86 -21.60
N LEU A 279 1.89 -1.96 -21.93
CA LEU A 279 3.25 -2.27 -21.48
C LEU A 279 4.25 -1.12 -21.71
N ARG A 280 4.14 -0.40 -22.84
CA ARG A 280 5.05 0.72 -23.17
C ARG A 280 4.76 2.01 -22.40
N GLN A 281 3.60 2.10 -21.74
CA GLN A 281 3.19 3.23 -20.92
C GLN A 281 3.40 3.00 -19.42
N LEU A 282 3.65 1.74 -19.02
CA LEU A 282 3.88 1.31 -17.64
C LEU A 282 4.98 2.18 -16.98
N PRO A 283 4.73 2.80 -15.82
CA PRO A 283 5.73 3.54 -15.06
C PRO A 283 6.67 2.60 -14.29
N GLY A 284 7.81 3.15 -13.87
CA GLY A 284 8.78 2.44 -13.05
C GLY A 284 9.56 1.35 -13.78
N ARG A 285 10.29 0.59 -12.97
CA ARG A 285 11.21 -0.46 -13.42
C ARG A 285 10.44 -1.68 -13.90
N LEU A 286 11.05 -2.42 -14.81
CA LEU A 286 10.55 -3.69 -15.30
C LEU A 286 11.75 -4.62 -15.50
N VAL A 287 11.75 -5.77 -14.86
CA VAL A 287 12.73 -6.82 -15.11
C VAL A 287 12.21 -7.75 -16.19
N GLY A 288 13.09 -8.08 -17.15
CA GLY A 288 12.82 -9.05 -18.20
C GLY A 288 13.85 -10.18 -18.19
N GLN A 289 13.41 -11.36 -18.61
CA GLN A 289 14.29 -12.50 -18.86
C GLN A 289 15.00 -12.31 -20.21
N THR A 290 16.29 -12.67 -20.25
CA THR A 290 17.14 -12.65 -21.44
C THR A 290 18.17 -13.78 -21.37
N THR A 291 19.17 -13.77 -22.25
CA THR A 291 20.30 -14.70 -22.25
C THR A 291 21.63 -13.95 -22.23
N ASP A 292 22.62 -14.46 -21.50
CA ASP A 292 23.99 -13.94 -21.52
C ASP A 292 24.77 -14.38 -22.78
N VAL A 293 26.06 -14.04 -22.83
CA VAL A 293 26.97 -14.37 -23.95
C VAL A 293 27.21 -15.87 -24.12
N ASP A 294 26.98 -16.67 -23.09
CA ASP A 294 27.10 -18.13 -23.10
C ASP A 294 25.74 -18.81 -23.38
N GLY A 295 24.67 -18.04 -23.60
CA GLY A 295 23.31 -18.53 -23.80
C GLY A 295 22.60 -18.97 -22.50
N LYS A 296 23.14 -18.64 -21.32
CA LYS A 296 22.50 -18.94 -20.03
C LYS A 296 21.39 -17.94 -19.77
N ARG A 297 20.31 -18.41 -19.14
CA ARG A 297 19.20 -17.55 -18.71
C ARG A 297 19.72 -16.48 -17.73
N ALA A 298 19.37 -15.23 -18.01
CA ALA A 298 19.71 -14.07 -17.19
C ALA A 298 18.51 -13.12 -17.09
N PHE A 299 18.58 -12.17 -16.18
CA PHE A 299 17.57 -11.14 -15.96
C PHE A 299 18.19 -9.75 -16.06
N VAL A 300 17.47 -8.79 -16.61
CA VAL A 300 17.93 -7.40 -16.76
C VAL A 300 16.78 -6.42 -16.56
N LEU A 301 17.09 -5.19 -16.14
CA LEU A 301 16.15 -4.08 -16.31
C LEU A 301 15.92 -3.85 -17.79
N THR A 302 14.66 -3.87 -18.23
CA THR A 302 14.27 -3.76 -19.63
C THR A 302 13.32 -2.59 -19.88
N LEU A 303 13.22 -2.17 -21.14
CA LEU A 303 12.43 -1.02 -21.57
C LEU A 303 12.75 0.26 -20.77
N GLN A 304 14.00 0.44 -20.35
CA GLN A 304 14.45 1.56 -19.51
C GLN A 304 14.26 2.94 -20.18
N ALA A 305 14.07 2.98 -21.49
CA ALA A 305 13.72 4.20 -22.23
C ALA A 305 12.34 4.77 -21.87
N ARG A 306 11.62 4.20 -20.89
CA ARG A 306 10.44 4.78 -20.22
C ARG A 306 10.81 5.63 -19.00
N GLU A 307 11.97 5.39 -18.41
CA GLU A 307 12.36 5.91 -17.09
C GLU A 307 13.03 7.29 -17.16
N GLN A 308 13.02 7.99 -16.02
CA GLN A 308 13.52 9.36 -15.86
C GLN A 308 14.99 9.53 -16.24
N HIS A 309 15.85 8.54 -15.98
CA HIS A 309 17.29 8.66 -16.22
C HIS A 309 17.66 8.71 -17.71
N ILE A 310 16.76 8.24 -18.59
CA ILE A 310 16.90 8.30 -20.06
C ILE A 310 16.03 9.42 -20.64
N ARG A 311 14.74 9.48 -20.27
CA ARG A 311 13.76 10.37 -20.92
C ARG A 311 13.56 11.71 -20.21
N ARG A 312 14.04 11.86 -18.97
CA ARG A 312 13.87 13.07 -18.16
C ARG A 312 12.41 13.50 -18.12
N SER A 313 12.09 14.72 -18.54
CA SER A 313 10.72 15.26 -18.59
C SER A 313 9.77 14.52 -19.53
N LYS A 314 10.26 13.64 -20.42
CA LYS A 314 9.45 12.80 -21.31
C LYS A 314 9.24 11.37 -20.77
N ALA A 315 9.68 11.09 -19.55
CA ALA A 315 9.49 9.79 -18.91
C ALA A 315 8.00 9.54 -18.60
N LYS A 316 7.67 8.28 -18.32
CA LYS A 316 6.29 7.88 -17.97
C LYS A 316 5.90 8.23 -16.53
N SER A 317 6.90 8.45 -15.68
CA SER A 317 6.78 8.85 -14.28
C SER A 317 8.11 9.46 -13.82
N ASN A 318 8.08 10.20 -12.72
CA ASN A 318 9.28 10.70 -12.03
C ASN A 318 9.92 9.65 -11.09
N ILE A 319 9.27 8.50 -10.88
CA ILE A 319 9.75 7.45 -9.98
C ILE A 319 11.19 7.02 -10.31
N CYS A 320 12.02 6.85 -9.27
CA CYS A 320 13.42 6.44 -9.38
C CYS A 320 13.77 5.36 -8.36
N SER A 321 13.94 5.77 -7.09
CA SER A 321 13.82 4.81 -5.98
C SER A 321 12.37 4.33 -5.95
N ASN A 322 12.19 3.03 -5.81
CA ASN A 322 10.92 2.36 -5.55
C ASN A 322 11.03 1.62 -4.21
N HIS A 323 10.07 0.76 -3.88
CA HIS A 323 10.07 0.00 -2.64
C HIS A 323 10.45 -1.49 -2.88
N GLN A 324 11.64 -1.69 -3.46
CA GLN A 324 12.12 -3.03 -3.85
C GLN A 324 12.23 -4.01 -2.67
N LEU A 325 12.62 -3.54 -1.48
CA LEU A 325 12.78 -4.41 -0.30
C LEU A 325 11.44 -4.95 0.20
N THR A 326 10.38 -4.14 0.21
CA THR A 326 9.05 -4.56 0.66
C THR A 326 8.34 -5.41 -0.42
N ALA A 327 8.64 -5.19 -1.70
CA ALA A 327 8.25 -6.09 -2.78
C ALA A 327 8.97 -7.47 -2.68
N LEU A 328 10.24 -7.49 -2.27
CA LEU A 328 10.97 -8.72 -1.96
C LEU A 328 10.33 -9.45 -0.78
N MET A 329 9.97 -8.74 0.30
CA MET A 329 9.23 -9.32 1.41
C MET A 329 7.93 -9.98 0.94
N ALA A 330 7.18 -9.34 0.04
CA ALA A 330 5.98 -9.94 -0.53
C ALA A 330 6.26 -11.18 -1.38
N THR A 331 7.35 -11.18 -2.15
CA THR A 331 7.76 -12.34 -2.95
C THR A 331 8.07 -13.54 -2.06
N ILE A 332 8.86 -13.32 -1.00
CA ILE A 332 9.21 -14.37 -0.03
C ILE A 332 7.96 -14.86 0.69
N ASN A 333 7.07 -13.94 1.10
CA ASN A 333 5.84 -14.29 1.80
C ASN A 333 4.89 -15.12 0.93
N MET A 334 4.63 -14.70 -0.31
CA MET A 334 3.81 -15.44 -1.27
C MET A 334 4.43 -16.80 -1.59
N ALA A 335 5.76 -16.89 -1.73
CA ALA A 335 6.45 -18.17 -1.91
C ALA A 335 6.33 -19.10 -0.69
N ALA A 336 6.43 -18.54 0.52
CA ALA A 336 6.36 -19.31 1.76
C ALA A 336 4.96 -19.85 2.06
N LEU A 337 3.92 -19.05 1.78
CA LEU A 337 2.52 -19.43 1.98
C LEU A 337 1.97 -20.29 0.84
N GLY A 338 2.41 -20.01 -0.38
CA GLY A 338 1.79 -20.54 -1.59
C GLY A 338 0.33 -20.10 -1.77
N PRO A 339 -0.33 -20.56 -2.85
CA PRO A 339 -1.72 -20.18 -3.14
C PRO A 339 -2.69 -20.64 -2.05
N GLN A 340 -2.45 -21.81 -1.44
CA GLN A 340 -3.32 -22.33 -0.38
C GLN A 340 -3.22 -21.50 0.90
N GLY A 341 -2.01 -21.11 1.32
CA GLY A 341 -1.83 -20.27 2.50
C GLY A 341 -2.45 -18.87 2.34
N LEU A 342 -2.30 -18.25 1.16
CA LEU A 342 -2.97 -16.98 0.84
C LEU A 342 -4.50 -17.12 0.90
N ARG A 343 -5.04 -18.21 0.35
CA ARG A 343 -6.48 -18.50 0.38
C ARG A 343 -6.98 -18.70 1.81
N GLU A 344 -6.25 -19.45 2.64
CA GLU A 344 -6.60 -19.65 4.06
C GLU A 344 -6.59 -18.35 4.85
N MET A 345 -5.60 -17.47 4.63
CA MET A 345 -5.56 -16.14 5.25
C MET A 345 -6.74 -15.27 4.82
N ALA A 346 -7.06 -15.24 3.53
CA ALA A 346 -8.20 -14.49 3.00
C ALA A 346 -9.53 -15.02 3.55
N GLU A 347 -9.77 -16.33 3.48
CA GLU A 347 -10.99 -16.95 4.04
C GLU A 347 -11.09 -16.78 5.56
N GLY A 348 -9.96 -16.82 6.27
CA GLY A 348 -9.88 -16.53 7.71
C GLY A 348 -10.34 -15.11 8.03
N SER A 349 -9.84 -14.13 7.29
CA SER A 349 -10.24 -12.72 7.41
C SER A 349 -11.73 -12.52 7.13
N VAL A 350 -12.27 -13.16 6.09
CA VAL A 350 -13.72 -13.14 5.78
C VAL A 350 -14.52 -13.74 6.94
N ARG A 351 -14.15 -14.92 7.44
CA ARG A 351 -14.85 -15.55 8.57
C ARG A 351 -14.92 -14.64 9.78
N ARG A 352 -13.80 -14.03 10.17
CA ARG A 352 -13.73 -13.16 11.34
C ARG A 352 -14.57 -11.90 11.16
N ALA A 353 -14.59 -11.33 9.96
CA ALA A 353 -15.38 -10.12 9.70
C ALA A 353 -16.86 -10.39 9.78
N HIS A 354 -17.32 -11.50 9.19
CA HIS A 354 -18.72 -11.91 9.24
C HIS A 354 -19.14 -12.30 10.67
N GLN A 355 -18.28 -13.00 11.41
CA GLN A 355 -18.51 -13.30 12.82
C GLN A 355 -18.68 -12.03 13.67
N LEU A 356 -17.79 -11.04 13.49
CA LEU A 356 -17.88 -9.77 14.21
C LEU A 356 -19.14 -8.98 13.81
N ALA A 357 -19.44 -8.90 12.51
CA ALA A 357 -20.62 -8.22 12.00
C ALA A 357 -21.92 -8.81 12.58
N ASP A 358 -22.04 -10.14 12.60
CA ASP A 358 -23.21 -10.83 13.15
C ASP A 358 -23.32 -10.65 14.67
N ALA A 359 -22.19 -10.68 15.39
CA ALA A 359 -22.19 -10.43 16.83
C ALA A 359 -22.57 -8.98 17.18
N LEU A 360 -22.11 -8.00 16.40
CA LEU A 360 -22.50 -6.59 16.54
C LEU A 360 -24.00 -6.40 16.28
N ARG A 361 -24.54 -7.00 15.22
CA ARG A 361 -26.00 -6.97 14.93
C ARG A 361 -26.82 -7.60 16.04
N ALA A 362 -26.37 -8.76 16.55
CA ALA A 362 -27.04 -9.44 17.66
C ALA A 362 -27.04 -8.61 18.96
N ALA A 363 -26.05 -7.73 19.12
CA ALA A 363 -25.96 -6.77 20.23
C ALA A 363 -26.64 -5.41 19.93
N GLY A 364 -27.47 -5.31 18.87
CA GLY A 364 -28.20 -4.10 18.52
C GLY A 364 -27.40 -3.04 17.76
N GLY A 365 -26.20 -3.36 17.27
CA GLY A 365 -25.38 -2.45 16.48
C GLY A 365 -25.93 -2.26 15.05
N ASP A 366 -25.89 -1.03 14.55
CA ASP A 366 -26.28 -0.68 13.18
C ASP A 366 -25.16 -0.98 12.18
N VAL A 367 -25.01 -2.26 11.85
CA VAL A 367 -24.00 -2.74 10.90
C VAL A 367 -24.49 -2.61 9.46
N ARG A 368 -23.81 -1.76 8.68
CA ARG A 368 -24.08 -1.49 7.27
C ARG A 368 -23.09 -2.21 6.37
N THR A 369 -23.61 -2.99 5.43
CA THR A 369 -22.85 -3.74 4.43
C THR A 369 -23.53 -3.60 3.08
N GLY A 370 -22.77 -3.62 1.99
CA GLY A 370 -23.34 -3.89 0.67
C GLY A 370 -23.86 -5.34 0.55
N ALA A 371 -24.23 -5.75 -0.66
CA ALA A 371 -24.76 -7.09 -0.92
C ALA A 371 -23.80 -8.22 -0.48
N ARG A 372 -22.49 -7.98 -0.62
CA ARG A 372 -21.40 -8.84 -0.15
C ARG A 372 -20.25 -7.96 0.31
N PHE A 373 -19.46 -8.43 1.27
CA PHE A 373 -18.26 -7.76 1.75
C PHE A 373 -17.17 -8.77 2.09
N PHE A 374 -15.90 -8.34 2.03
CA PHE A 374 -14.73 -9.17 2.28
C PHE A 374 -14.41 -9.23 3.78
N ASN A 375 -13.55 -8.34 4.28
CA ASN A 375 -13.09 -8.35 5.65
C ASN A 375 -13.26 -7.00 6.39
N GLU A 376 -13.88 -6.02 5.74
CA GLU A 376 -14.24 -4.72 6.31
C GLU A 376 -15.74 -4.46 6.13
N PHE A 377 -16.31 -3.69 7.04
CA PHE A 377 -17.70 -3.23 6.97
C PHE A 377 -17.89 -1.98 7.82
N VAL A 378 -19.07 -1.35 7.74
CA VAL A 378 -19.38 -0.12 8.46
C VAL A 378 -20.26 -0.40 9.68
N LEU A 379 -19.95 0.26 10.80
CA LEU A 379 -20.82 0.40 11.96
C LEU A 379 -21.26 1.86 12.06
N CYS A 380 -22.56 2.12 11.89
CA CYS A 380 -23.14 3.42 12.19
C CYS A 380 -23.24 3.60 13.71
N ILE A 381 -22.97 4.81 14.17
CA ILE A 381 -22.91 5.19 15.58
C ILE A 381 -23.66 6.51 15.81
N ASP A 382 -24.00 6.79 17.06
CA ASP A 382 -24.78 7.96 17.47
C ASP A 382 -23.90 9.15 17.93
N ARG A 383 -22.59 9.06 17.73
CA ARG A 383 -21.60 10.00 18.27
C ARG A 383 -20.40 10.19 17.36
N ASP A 384 -19.66 11.25 17.61
CA ASP A 384 -18.44 11.56 16.88
C ASP A 384 -17.45 10.37 16.88
N PRO A 385 -17.03 9.88 15.68
CA PRO A 385 -16.06 8.80 15.55
C PRO A 385 -14.75 9.03 16.29
N ALA A 386 -14.22 10.26 16.31
CA ALA A 386 -12.94 10.54 16.98
C ALA A 386 -13.05 10.35 18.51
N THR A 387 -14.20 10.69 19.10
CA THR A 387 -14.51 10.46 20.50
C THR A 387 -14.57 8.96 20.82
N LEU A 388 -15.25 8.16 19.99
CA LEU A 388 -15.30 6.71 20.15
C LEU A 388 -13.90 6.08 20.07
N ARG A 389 -13.11 6.44 19.04
CA ARG A 389 -11.74 5.95 18.83
C ARG A 389 -10.84 6.22 20.03
N ARG A 390 -10.91 7.42 20.60
CA ARG A 390 -10.13 7.78 21.80
C ARG A 390 -10.52 6.91 22.98
N ALA A 391 -11.81 6.74 23.22
CA ALA A 391 -12.31 5.93 24.33
C ALA A 391 -11.97 4.44 24.20
N LEU A 392 -11.97 3.89 22.99
CA LEU A 392 -11.50 2.53 22.70
C LEU A 392 -9.98 2.42 22.90
N SER A 393 -9.21 3.39 22.41
CA SER A 393 -7.75 3.42 22.58
C SER A 393 -7.33 3.48 24.05
N GLU A 394 -8.04 4.22 24.90
CA GLU A 394 -7.85 4.24 26.36
C GLU A 394 -8.09 2.88 27.03
N ARG A 395 -8.91 2.02 26.41
CA ARG A 395 -9.15 0.62 26.81
C ARG A 395 -8.20 -0.37 26.15
N GLY A 396 -7.22 0.11 25.39
CA GLY A 396 -6.25 -0.73 24.67
C GLY A 396 -6.80 -1.38 23.40
N ILE A 397 -7.93 -0.89 22.87
CA ILE A 397 -8.56 -1.40 21.64
C ILE A 397 -8.32 -0.40 20.51
N ARG A 398 -7.72 -0.85 19.41
CA ARG A 398 -7.54 -0.07 18.19
C ARG A 398 -8.68 -0.40 17.25
N ALA A 399 -9.62 0.52 17.05
CA ALA A 399 -10.78 0.27 16.20
C ALA A 399 -11.40 1.59 15.71
N GLY A 400 -12.22 1.47 14.67
CA GLY A 400 -13.17 2.49 14.27
C GLY A 400 -12.56 3.60 13.42
N VAL A 401 -11.99 3.26 12.26
CA VAL A 401 -11.53 4.27 11.29
C VAL A 401 -12.75 5.08 10.83
N SER A 402 -12.65 6.40 10.83
CA SER A 402 -13.79 7.29 10.60
C SER A 402 -14.25 7.24 9.14
N VAL A 403 -15.56 7.10 8.91
CA VAL A 403 -16.15 7.23 7.57
C VAL A 403 -16.40 8.71 7.28
N PRO A 404 -15.92 9.27 6.15
CA PRO A 404 -16.19 10.65 5.80
C PRO A 404 -17.68 10.94 5.56
N GLU A 405 -18.09 12.18 5.82
CA GLU A 405 -19.48 12.64 5.62
C GLU A 405 -19.98 12.44 4.18
N ALA A 406 -19.08 12.48 3.19
CA ALA A 406 -19.40 12.27 1.78
C ALA A 406 -20.06 10.92 1.47
N PHE A 407 -19.99 9.93 2.36
CA PHE A 407 -20.68 8.65 2.22
C PHE A 407 -22.16 8.68 2.66
N GLY A 408 -22.63 9.77 3.27
CA GLY A 408 -24.04 9.94 3.63
C GLY A 408 -24.54 9.03 4.77
N LEU A 409 -23.63 8.44 5.56
CA LEU A 409 -23.98 7.48 6.62
C LEU A 409 -24.13 8.11 8.01
N GLY A 410 -24.07 9.44 8.11
CA GLY A 410 -23.98 10.14 9.39
C GLY A 410 -22.67 9.83 10.11
N PHE A 411 -22.71 9.66 11.43
CA PHE A 411 -21.54 9.19 12.16
C PHE A 411 -21.38 7.68 11.97
N ALA A 412 -20.25 7.29 11.39
CA ALA A 412 -19.96 5.90 11.13
C ALA A 412 -18.45 5.63 11.21
N VAL A 413 -18.13 4.37 11.48
CA VAL A 413 -16.77 3.87 11.48
C VAL A 413 -16.65 2.60 10.66
N THR A 414 -15.53 2.42 9.96
CA THR A 414 -15.17 1.13 9.38
C THR A 414 -14.48 0.28 10.44
N LEU A 415 -14.87 -1.00 10.47
CA LEU A 415 -14.22 -2.04 11.26
C LEU A 415 -13.67 -3.08 10.31
N ALA A 416 -12.46 -3.54 10.60
CA ALA A 416 -11.81 -4.61 9.85
C ALA A 416 -11.45 -5.76 10.76
N THR A 417 -11.29 -6.94 10.18
CA THR A 417 -10.68 -8.08 10.86
C THR A 417 -9.69 -8.77 9.93
N THR A 418 -8.80 -9.55 10.52
CA THR A 418 -7.90 -10.43 9.76
C THR A 418 -7.99 -11.85 10.30
N GLU A 419 -7.26 -12.78 9.70
CA GLU A 419 -7.11 -14.15 10.21
C GLU A 419 -6.48 -14.21 11.62
N ARG A 420 -5.90 -13.09 12.08
CA ARG A 420 -5.33 -12.96 13.43
C ARG A 420 -6.34 -12.56 14.50
N THR A 421 -7.50 -12.03 14.11
CA THR A 421 -8.54 -11.63 15.05
C THR A 421 -9.05 -12.87 15.80
N SER A 422 -9.01 -12.85 17.12
CA SER A 422 -9.48 -13.93 17.99
C SER A 422 -10.90 -13.71 18.50
N ASP A 423 -11.51 -14.74 19.09
CA ASP A 423 -12.83 -14.61 19.74
C ASP A 423 -12.75 -13.69 20.96
N ASP A 424 -11.62 -13.70 21.68
CA ASP A 424 -11.36 -12.80 22.81
C ASP A 424 -11.27 -11.34 22.35
N ASP A 425 -10.65 -11.07 21.20
CA ASP A 425 -10.61 -9.73 20.62
C ASP A 425 -12.02 -9.23 20.30
N ILE A 426 -12.85 -10.07 19.66
CA ILE A 426 -14.23 -9.75 19.32
C ILE A 426 -15.04 -9.47 20.59
N ALA A 427 -14.92 -10.34 21.60
CA ALA A 427 -15.60 -10.16 22.88
C ALA A 427 -15.17 -8.87 23.59
N ALA A 428 -13.87 -8.52 23.56
CA ALA A 428 -13.35 -7.30 24.13
C ALA A 428 -13.93 -6.05 23.44
N LEU A 429 -14.03 -6.05 22.10
CA LEU A 429 -14.65 -4.95 21.36
C LEU A 429 -16.14 -4.82 21.69
N LEU A 430 -16.89 -5.92 21.71
CA LEU A 430 -18.33 -5.91 22.04
C LEU A 430 -18.56 -5.38 23.46
N SER A 431 -17.79 -5.85 24.44
CA SER A 431 -17.86 -5.36 25.82
C SER A 431 -17.58 -3.86 25.89
N ALA A 432 -16.52 -3.39 25.24
CA ALA A 432 -16.15 -1.97 25.26
C ALA A 432 -17.20 -1.09 24.58
N LEU A 433 -17.78 -1.52 23.46
CA LEU A 433 -18.85 -0.79 22.78
C LEU A 433 -20.14 -0.76 23.60
N SER A 434 -20.47 -1.84 24.31
CA SER A 434 -21.60 -1.88 25.26
C SER A 434 -21.39 -0.93 26.45
N ASP A 435 -20.20 -0.94 27.06
CA ASP A 435 -19.85 -0.04 28.17
C ASP A 435 -19.88 1.45 27.77
N LEU A 436 -19.55 1.72 26.50
CA LEU A 436 -19.62 3.07 25.92
C LEU A 436 -21.05 3.44 25.48
N GLY A 437 -22.02 2.54 25.58
CA GLY A 437 -23.40 2.76 25.17
C GLY A 437 -23.58 2.91 23.66
N VAL A 438 -22.69 2.31 22.87
CA VAL A 438 -22.82 2.22 21.40
C VAL A 438 -23.73 1.06 21.00
N LEU A 439 -23.72 -0.02 21.79
CA LEU A 439 -24.59 -1.19 21.63
C LEU A 439 -25.72 -1.16 22.66
N GLU A 440 -26.85 -1.77 22.34
CA GLU A 440 -27.94 -1.91 23.31
C GLU A 440 -27.47 -2.83 24.44
N SER A 441 -27.46 -2.33 25.68
CA SER A 441 -27.12 -3.17 26.82
C SER A 441 -28.12 -4.31 26.89
N SER A 442 -27.67 -5.55 26.76
CA SER A 442 -28.46 -6.73 27.08
C SER A 442 -28.76 -6.72 28.59
N ARG A 443 -29.70 -5.88 29.03
CA ARG A 443 -30.35 -6.04 30.32
C ARG A 443 -31.16 -7.32 30.19
N GLN A 444 -30.56 -8.45 30.56
CA GLN A 444 -31.33 -9.59 31.00
C GLN A 444 -32.31 -9.07 32.06
N GLU A 445 -33.59 -9.03 31.70
CA GLU A 445 -34.66 -9.01 32.69
C GLU A 445 -34.50 -10.27 33.54
N VAL A 446 -33.77 -10.14 34.64
CA VAL A 446 -33.87 -11.06 35.77
C VAL A 446 -35.27 -10.82 36.33
N THR A 447 -36.24 -11.52 35.78
CA THR A 447 -37.57 -11.67 36.36
C THR A 447 -37.39 -12.43 37.67
N ALA A 448 -37.67 -11.74 38.77
CA ALA A 448 -37.67 -12.25 40.14
C ALA A 448 -38.92 -13.11 40.41
#